data_AF-A0A4Q9V090-F1
#
_entry.id   AF-A0A4Q9V090-F1
#
_cell.length_a   1.000
_cell.length_b   1.000
_cell.length_c   1.000
_cell.angle_alpha   90.00
_cell.angle_beta   90.00
_cell.angle_gamma   90.00
#
_symmetry.space_group_name_H-M   'P 1'
#
loop_
_entity.id
_entity.type
_entity.pdbx_description
1 polymer ?
#
loop_
_entity_poly.entity_id
_entity_poly.type
_entity_poly.pdbx_seq_one_letter_code
_entity_poly.pdbx_strand_id
1 'polypeptide(L)'
;MFAIRKSKHFYFRLHLSLTCCMTNTLWPVPSEWEKSLILWEQYLIACSKRPRTVETRIRAMRNFAREINKSPQNVTEDDIFSWAGSKKWAAETRHSKYVTLRSFYEWYARKNELADPTLHLPSITPSLSSPASYSRVFV
;
A
#
# COMPACT_ATOMS: atom_id res chain seq x y z
N MET A 1 12.88 24.29 26.11
CA MET A 1 14.13 23.55 25.84
C MET A 1 13.79 22.06 25.75
N PHE A 2 13.35 21.59 24.57
CA PHE A 2 12.92 20.21 24.38
C PHE A 2 14.09 19.35 23.92
N ALA A 3 14.55 18.46 24.80
CA ALA A 3 15.66 17.56 24.57
C ALA A 3 15.27 16.48 23.55
N ILE A 4 15.86 16.53 22.36
CA ILE A 4 15.73 15.51 21.32
C ILE A 4 16.57 14.30 21.74
N ARG A 5 15.93 13.30 22.35
CA ARG A 5 16.56 12.01 22.65
C ARG A 5 16.80 11.28 21.32
N LYS A 6 18.04 11.33 20.82
CA LYS A 6 18.50 10.56 19.65
C LYS A 6 18.30 9.06 19.92
N SER A 7 17.20 8.48 19.43
CA SER A 7 16.98 7.04 19.55
C SER A 7 17.66 6.31 18.40
N LYS A 8 18.93 5.97 18.62
CA LYS A 8 19.74 5.12 17.75
C LYS A 8 19.46 3.63 18.00
N HIS A 9 18.21 3.18 18.02
CA HIS A 9 17.90 1.74 18.11
C HIS A 9 16.54 1.43 17.47
N PHE A 10 16.48 1.31 16.14
CA PHE A 10 15.31 0.80 15.41
C PHE A 10 15.65 -0.47 14.60
N TYR A 11 16.45 -1.33 15.22
CA TYR A 11 16.65 -2.72 14.81
C TYR A 11 16.39 -3.61 16.03
N PHE A 12 15.12 -3.97 16.24
CA PHE A 12 14.68 -5.00 17.18
C PHE A 12 13.35 -5.52 16.61
N ARG A 13 13.18 -6.77 16.18
CA ARG A 13 13.73 -8.02 16.74
C ARG A 13 13.63 -9.15 15.70
N LEU A 14 14.64 -10.01 15.70
CA LEU A 14 14.76 -11.27 14.97
C LEU A 14 13.60 -12.28 15.21
N HIS A 15 13.16 -12.91 14.11
CA HIS A 15 13.17 -14.37 13.88
C HIS A 15 12.32 -15.30 14.78
N LEU A 16 11.07 -15.62 14.37
CA LEU A 16 10.61 -17.02 14.15
C LEU A 16 9.18 -17.07 13.55
N SER A 17 9.08 -16.87 12.23
CA SER A 17 8.03 -17.48 11.37
C SER A 17 8.38 -17.22 9.90
N LEU A 18 9.53 -17.75 9.48
CA LEU A 18 9.87 -18.07 8.10
C LEU A 18 8.77 -19.02 7.56
N THR A 19 8.20 -18.90 6.37
CA THR A 19 8.92 -19.01 5.09
C THR A 19 8.17 -18.47 3.86
N CYS A 20 7.01 -17.82 3.94
CA CYS A 20 6.25 -17.49 2.71
C CYS A 20 6.38 -16.04 2.16
N CYS A 21 6.89 -15.08 2.95
CA CYS A 21 6.85 -13.65 2.56
C CYS A 21 8.17 -13.05 2.03
N MET A 22 9.26 -13.82 2.03
CA MET A 22 10.59 -13.38 1.55
C MET A 22 10.78 -13.62 0.03
N THR A 23 9.89 -13.12 -0.83
CA THR A 23 10.08 -13.23 -2.30
C THR A 23 9.86 -11.92 -3.05
N ASN A 24 9.84 -10.77 -2.36
CA ASN A 24 9.65 -9.47 -3.03
C ASN A 24 10.80 -8.47 -2.82
N THR A 25 12.01 -8.97 -2.59
CA THR A 25 13.24 -8.17 -2.53
C THR A 25 14.20 -8.43 -3.70
N LEU A 26 13.97 -9.49 -4.51
CA LEU A 26 14.91 -9.89 -5.56
C LEU A 26 14.78 -9.10 -6.87
N TRP A 27 13.71 -8.32 -7.05
CA TRP A 27 13.42 -7.66 -8.32
C TRP A 27 13.55 -6.14 -8.16
N PRO A 28 14.47 -5.49 -8.90
CA PRO A 28 14.74 -4.08 -8.74
C PRO A 28 13.49 -3.27 -9.06
N VAL A 29 13.19 -2.32 -8.19
CA VAL A 29 12.19 -1.27 -8.41
C VAL A 29 12.97 -0.02 -8.80
N PRO A 30 12.46 0.86 -9.69
CA PRO A 30 13.20 2.08 -10.03
C PRO A 30 13.54 2.90 -8.78
N SER A 31 14.71 3.54 -8.75
CA SER A 31 15.26 4.25 -7.58
C SER A 31 14.31 5.29 -6.99
N GLU A 32 13.57 6.00 -7.85
CA GLU A 32 12.59 7.02 -7.46
C GLU A 32 11.44 6.45 -6.63
N TRP A 33 10.99 5.25 -6.98
CA TRP A 33 9.98 4.52 -6.22
C TRP A 33 10.55 4.02 -4.90
N GLU A 34 11.77 3.48 -4.90
CA GLU A 34 12.38 2.93 -3.70
C GLU A 34 12.48 3.97 -2.58
N LYS A 35 13.02 5.16 -2.89
CA LYS A 35 13.11 6.27 -1.94
C LYS A 35 11.73 6.68 -1.41
N SER A 36 10.75 6.80 -2.30
CA SER A 36 9.39 7.20 -1.95
C SER A 36 8.69 6.14 -1.07
N LEU A 37 8.91 4.86 -1.36
CA LEU A 37 8.33 3.74 -0.61
C LEU A 37 8.93 3.59 0.79
N ILE A 38 10.24 3.81 0.95
CA ILE A 38 10.89 3.82 2.29
C ILE A 38 10.30 4.93 3.16
N LEU A 39 10.14 6.13 2.59
CA LEU A 39 9.55 7.26 3.30
C LEU A 39 8.06 7.02 3.64
N TRP A 40 7.33 6.34 2.76
CA TRP A 40 5.94 5.98 3.00
C TRP A 40 5.82 4.88 4.06
N GLU A 41 6.72 3.90 4.08
CA GLU A 41 6.79 2.86 5.12
C GLU A 41 6.95 3.49 6.51
N GLN A 42 7.89 4.43 6.65
CA GLN A 42 8.08 5.20 7.89
C GLN A 42 6.81 5.96 8.30
N TYR A 43 6.11 6.57 7.33
CA TYR A 43 4.83 7.24 7.58
C TYR A 43 3.76 6.26 8.08
N LEU A 44 3.62 5.09 7.47
CA LEU A 44 2.65 4.08 7.90
C LEU A 44 2.94 3.58 9.33
N ILE A 45 4.22 3.41 9.66
CA ILE A 45 4.66 3.05 11.02
C ILE A 45 4.33 4.19 12.01
N ALA A 46 4.61 5.44 11.64
CA ALA A 46 4.26 6.61 12.47
C ALA A 46 2.75 6.74 12.70
N CYS A 47 1.92 6.35 11.72
CA CYS A 47 0.47 6.25 11.86
C CYS A 47 0.00 4.99 12.64
N SER A 48 0.90 4.27 13.31
CA SER A 48 0.60 3.07 14.10
C SER A 48 -0.13 1.96 13.32
N LYS A 49 0.15 1.82 12.02
CA LYS A 49 -0.41 0.71 11.22
C LYS A 49 0.22 -0.61 11.66
N ARG A 50 -0.57 -1.69 11.63
CA ARG A 50 -0.10 -3.04 11.95
C ARG A 50 1.03 -3.44 10.98
N PRO A 51 2.11 -4.11 11.45
CA PRO A 51 3.25 -4.48 10.59
C PRO A 51 2.83 -5.26 9.33
N ARG A 52 1.91 -6.22 9.49
CA ARG A 52 1.36 -6.99 8.36
C ARG A 52 0.65 -6.12 7.32
N THR A 53 -0.03 -5.05 7.75
CA THR A 53 -0.69 -4.11 6.86
C THR A 53 0.33 -3.25 6.11
N VAL A 54 1.40 -2.82 6.79
CA VAL A 54 2.50 -2.08 6.17
C VAL A 54 3.14 -2.93 5.07
N GLU A 55 3.54 -4.16 5.41
CA GLU A 55 4.16 -5.10 4.47
C GLU A 55 3.29 -5.35 3.23
N THR A 56 2.00 -5.63 3.44
CA THR A 56 1.05 -5.89 2.34
C THR A 56 0.93 -4.69 1.41
N ARG A 57 0.87 -3.48 1.96
CA ARG A 57 0.74 -2.23 1.19
C ARG A 57 2.03 -1.92 0.41
N ILE A 58 3.20 -2.03 1.05
CA ILE A 58 4.49 -1.84 0.38
C ILE A 58 4.65 -2.87 -0.75
N ARG A 59 4.32 -4.13 -0.51
CA ARG A 59 4.38 -5.19 -1.52
C ARG A 59 3.50 -4.87 -2.73
N ALA A 60 2.28 -4.41 -2.49
CA ALA A 60 1.36 -4.04 -3.56
C ALA A 60 1.87 -2.86 -4.38
N MET A 61 2.45 -1.84 -3.74
CA MET A 61 3.03 -0.69 -4.45
C MET A 61 4.29 -1.04 -5.24
N ARG A 62 5.17 -1.90 -4.72
CA ARG A 62 6.33 -2.39 -5.47
C ARG A 62 5.92 -3.14 -6.74
N ASN A 63 4.88 -3.96 -6.65
CA ASN A 63 4.34 -4.64 -7.83
C ASN A 63 3.76 -3.64 -8.84
N PHE A 64 3.00 -2.65 -8.38
CA PHE A 64 2.47 -1.58 -9.24
C PHE A 64 3.59 -0.80 -9.94
N ALA A 65 4.62 -0.39 -9.20
CA ALA A 65 5.76 0.36 -9.73
C ALA A 65 6.48 -0.38 -10.87
N ARG A 66 6.59 -1.71 -10.76
CA ARG A 66 7.20 -2.56 -11.81
C ARG A 66 6.34 -2.63 -13.06
N GLU A 67 5.03 -2.67 -12.90
CA GLU A 67 4.10 -2.81 -14.02
C GLU A 67 3.90 -1.50 -14.79
N ILE A 68 3.92 -0.36 -14.10
CA ILE A 68 3.72 0.95 -14.74
C ILE A 68 4.97 1.51 -15.42
N ASN A 69 6.16 1.10 -14.96
CA ASN A 69 7.47 1.49 -15.51
C ASN A 69 7.64 3.02 -15.73
N LYS A 70 7.01 3.83 -14.87
CA LYS A 70 7.04 5.30 -14.85
C LYS A 70 7.45 5.78 -13.46
N SER A 71 8.08 6.95 -13.36
CA SER A 71 8.37 7.58 -12.06
C SER A 71 7.07 7.93 -11.31
N PRO A 72 7.05 7.89 -9.97
CA PRO A 72 5.83 8.13 -9.19
C PRO A 72 5.18 9.50 -9.45
N GLN A 73 5.96 10.51 -9.84
CA GLN A 73 5.50 11.86 -10.19
C GLN A 73 4.82 11.94 -11.56
N ASN A 74 5.15 11.03 -12.48
CA ASN A 74 4.69 11.04 -13.87
C ASN A 74 3.50 10.09 -14.10
N VAL A 75 3.02 9.43 -13.05
CA VAL A 75 1.85 8.55 -13.15
C VAL A 75 0.59 9.40 -13.21
N THR A 76 -0.17 9.26 -14.29
CA THR A 76 -1.47 9.93 -14.45
C THR A 76 -2.63 9.03 -14.03
N GLU A 77 -3.82 9.60 -13.98
CA GLU A 77 -5.06 8.84 -13.74
C GLU A 77 -5.30 7.79 -14.84
N ASP A 78 -5.11 8.16 -16.11
CA ASP A 78 -5.26 7.26 -17.27
C ASP A 78 -4.32 6.05 -17.19
N ASP A 79 -3.11 6.25 -16.68
CA ASP A 79 -2.15 5.17 -16.46
C ASP A 79 -2.68 4.15 -15.45
N ILE A 80 -3.28 4.63 -14.36
CA ILE A 80 -3.87 3.77 -13.33
C ILE A 80 -5.07 3.01 -13.89
N PHE A 81 -5.92 3.67 -14.69
CA PHE A 81 -7.06 3.02 -15.32
C PHE A 81 -6.67 2.01 -16.39
N SER A 82 -5.70 2.34 -17.24
CA SER A 82 -5.17 1.43 -18.25
C SER A 82 -4.57 0.18 -17.58
N TRP A 83 -3.76 0.39 -16.53
CA TRP A 83 -3.20 -0.69 -15.73
C TRP A 83 -4.30 -1.55 -15.09
N ALA A 84 -5.27 -0.94 -14.41
CA ALA A 84 -6.34 -1.68 -13.74
C ALA A 84 -7.31 -2.39 -14.71
N GLY A 85 -7.56 -1.78 -15.87
CA GLY A 85 -8.39 -2.32 -16.95
C GLY A 85 -7.75 -3.50 -17.67
N SER A 86 -6.41 -3.55 -17.73
CA SER A 86 -5.68 -4.68 -18.31
C SER A 86 -5.79 -5.99 -17.50
N LYS A 87 -6.32 -5.94 -16.27
CA LYS A 87 -6.28 -7.04 -15.30
C LYS A 87 -7.67 -7.61 -15.01
N LYS A 88 -7.77 -8.94 -15.04
CA LYS A 88 -8.97 -9.69 -14.63
C LYS A 88 -8.95 -9.97 -13.12
N TRP A 89 -9.19 -8.95 -12.29
CA TRP A 89 -9.30 -9.11 -10.84
C TRP A 89 -10.74 -9.20 -10.35
N ALA A 90 -10.94 -9.93 -9.24
CA ALA A 90 -12.16 -9.82 -8.45
C ALA A 90 -12.33 -8.40 -7.88
N ALA A 91 -13.58 -8.00 -7.61
CA ALA A 91 -13.91 -6.67 -7.09
C ALA A 91 -13.17 -6.35 -5.78
N GLU A 92 -13.08 -7.31 -4.86
CA GLU A 92 -12.37 -7.16 -3.59
C GLU A 92 -10.87 -6.88 -3.78
N THR A 93 -10.24 -7.60 -4.72
CA THR A 93 -8.82 -7.40 -5.04
C THR A 93 -8.61 -6.01 -5.65
N ARG A 94 -9.48 -5.61 -6.59
CA ARG A 94 -9.40 -4.27 -7.20
C ARG A 94 -9.57 -3.17 -6.16
N HIS A 95 -10.55 -3.30 -5.27
CA HIS A 95 -10.75 -2.38 -4.15
C HIS A 95 -9.50 -2.30 -3.26
N SER A 96 -8.92 -3.44 -2.86
CA SER A 96 -7.70 -3.47 -2.05
C SER A 96 -6.52 -2.77 -2.71
N LYS A 97 -6.36 -2.91 -4.03
CA LYS A 97 -5.36 -2.17 -4.81
C LYS A 97 -5.63 -0.68 -4.83
N TYR A 98 -6.86 -0.25 -5.09
CA TYR A 98 -7.23 1.17 -5.14
C TYR A 98 -7.07 1.87 -3.79
N VAL A 99 -7.48 1.23 -2.70
CA VAL A 99 -7.27 1.72 -1.33
C VAL A 99 -5.78 1.87 -1.01
N THR A 100 -4.94 0.99 -1.56
CA THR A 100 -3.49 1.09 -1.39
C THR A 100 -2.91 2.24 -2.19
N LEU A 101 -3.28 2.37 -3.46
CA LEU A 101 -2.84 3.46 -4.35
C LEU A 101 -3.25 4.81 -3.80
N ARG A 102 -4.53 4.99 -3.44
CA ARG A 102 -5.04 6.22 -2.83
C ARG A 102 -4.27 6.60 -1.58
N SER A 103 -4.07 5.65 -0.66
CA SER A 103 -3.29 5.90 0.57
C SER A 103 -1.83 6.29 0.33
N PHE A 104 -1.23 5.87 -0.79
CA PHE A 104 0.12 6.29 -1.17
C PHE A 104 0.10 7.68 -1.79
N TYR A 105 -0.74 7.91 -2.80
CA TYR A 105 -0.78 9.17 -3.53
C TYR A 105 -1.33 10.34 -2.70
N GLU A 106 -2.28 10.12 -1.78
CA GLU A 106 -2.73 11.14 -0.82
C GLU A 106 -1.60 11.60 0.12
N TRP A 107 -0.67 10.70 0.46
CA TRP A 107 0.51 11.02 1.25
C TRP A 107 1.59 11.69 0.38
N TYR A 108 1.82 11.16 -0.83
CA TYR A 108 2.83 11.63 -1.75
C TYR A 108 2.53 13.03 -2.29
N ALA A 109 1.27 13.29 -2.67
CA ALA A 109 0.76 14.59 -3.12
C ALA A 109 0.94 15.65 -2.04
N ARG A 110 0.53 15.36 -0.79
CA ARG A 110 0.75 16.25 0.36
C ARG A 110 2.22 16.55 0.62
N LYS A 111 3.10 15.56 0.45
CA LYS A 111 4.53 15.70 0.75
C LYS A 111 5.28 16.49 -0.32
N ASN A 112 4.86 16.41 -1.57
CA ASN A 112 5.54 17.03 -2.71
C ASN A 112 4.77 18.22 -3.31
N GLU A 113 3.66 18.63 -2.70
CA GLU A 113 2.76 19.69 -3.20
C GLU A 113 2.30 19.44 -4.65
N LEU A 114 2.05 18.17 -4.99
CA LEU A 114 1.61 17.72 -6.31
C LEU A 114 0.10 17.41 -6.32
N ALA A 115 -0.49 17.41 -7.52
CA ALA A 115 -1.85 16.89 -7.72
C ALA A 115 -1.89 15.38 -7.47
N ASP A 116 -2.95 14.92 -6.81
CA ASP A 116 -3.17 13.49 -6.54
C ASP A 116 -3.87 12.82 -7.74
N PRO A 117 -3.22 11.88 -8.46
CA PRO A 117 -3.80 11.19 -9.62
C PRO A 117 -4.89 10.17 -9.25
N THR A 118 -5.16 9.95 -7.96
CA THR A 118 -6.12 8.95 -7.46
C THR A 118 -7.47 9.53 -7.02
N LEU A 119 -7.64 10.86 -7.12
CA LEU A 119 -8.85 11.55 -6.68
C LEU A 119 -10.11 11.05 -7.40
N HIS A 120 -9.99 10.78 -8.69
CA HIS A 120 -11.10 10.35 -9.54
C HIS A 120 -11.28 8.82 -9.63
N LEU A 121 -10.48 8.04 -8.89
CA LEU A 121 -10.67 6.59 -8.86
C LEU A 121 -12.05 6.22 -8.29
N PRO A 122 -12.78 5.31 -8.96
CA PRO A 122 -14.11 4.92 -8.51
C PRO A 122 -14.01 4.26 -7.13
N SER A 123 -14.88 4.69 -6.23
CA SER A 123 -15.06 4.02 -4.94
C SER A 123 -15.74 2.68 -5.18
N ILE A 124 -14.94 1.60 -5.27
CA ILE A 124 -15.46 0.24 -5.44
C ILE A 124 -15.92 -0.25 -4.07
N THR A 125 -17.22 -0.25 -3.81
CA THR A 125 -17.75 -0.89 -2.62
C THR A 125 -17.56 -2.42 -2.76
N PRO A 126 -16.83 -3.09 -1.84
CA PRO A 126 -16.83 -4.55 -1.83
C PRO A 126 -18.26 -5.06 -1.63
N SER A 127 -18.66 -6.10 -2.36
CA SER A 127 -19.92 -6.78 -2.10
C SER A 127 -19.94 -7.21 -0.64
N LEU A 128 -20.90 -6.72 0.12
CA LEU A 128 -21.08 -7.10 1.52
C LEU A 128 -21.03 -8.63 1.62
N SER A 129 -20.01 -9.17 2.30
CA SER A 129 -20.07 -10.56 2.77
C SER A 129 -21.32 -10.64 3.64
N SER A 130 -22.35 -11.33 3.15
CA SER A 130 -23.58 -11.55 3.90
C SER A 130 -23.21 -12.00 5.32
N PRO A 131 -23.69 -11.33 6.39
CA PRO A 131 -23.42 -11.81 7.73
C PRO A 131 -23.97 -13.22 7.81
N ALA A 132 -23.11 -14.21 8.07
CA ALA A 132 -23.54 -15.58 8.30
C ALA A 132 -24.63 -15.53 9.36
N SER A 133 -25.86 -15.83 8.93
CA SER A 133 -27.05 -15.91 9.78
C SER A 133 -26.77 -16.99 10.83
N TYR A 134 -26.35 -16.58 12.02
CA TYR A 134 -26.19 -17.49 13.15
C TYR A 134 -27.60 -17.73 13.70
N SER A 135 -28.32 -18.69 13.14
CA SER A 135 -29.58 -19.18 13.68
C SER A 135 -29.30 -19.83 15.03
N ARG A 136 -29.41 -19.02 16.09
CA ARG A 136 -29.37 -19.47 17.47
C ARG A 136 -30.68 -20.21 17.76
N VAL A 137 -30.71 -21.51 17.47
CA VAL A 137 -31.79 -22.40 17.92
C VAL A 137 -31.56 -22.63 19.41
N PHE A 138 -32.34 -21.97 20.25
CA PHE A 138 -32.48 -22.36 21.65
C PHE A 138 -33.46 -23.53 21.69
N VAL A 139 -32.96 -24.70 22.06
CA VAL A 139 -33.76 -25.82 22.59
C VAL A 139 -33.38 -25.98 24.05
#